data_AF-A0A9X7P539-F1
#
_entry.id   AF-A0A9X7P539-F1
#
_cell.length_a   1.000
_cell.length_b   1.000
_cell.length_c   1.000
_cell.angle_alpha   90.00
_cell.angle_beta   90.00
_cell.angle_gamma   90.00
#
_symmetry.space_group_name_H-M   'P 1'
#
loop_
_entity.id
_entity.type
_entity.pdbx_description
1 polymer ?
#
loop_
_entity_poly.entity_id
_entity_poly.type
_entity_poly.pdbx_seq_one_letter_code
_entity_poly.pdbx_strand_id
1 'polypeptide(L)'
;MTHWSIQNDKLSVTVGINHRLWILRQQGMLPTLIRLGKEHTRLFWKERGLWYIPKGPRRIISGDVFWDEVNSRWCYSKRMIPLEFNDPLIYGIAIEGIPKPPKKKST
;
A
#
# COMPACT_ATOMS: atom_id res chain seq x y z
N MET A 1 -21.28 -3.98 7.08
CA MET A 1 -20.17 -3.83 6.12
C MET A 1 -20.21 -2.42 5.58
N THR A 2 -19.25 -1.58 5.93
CA THR A 2 -19.16 -0.21 5.42
C THR A 2 -18.65 -0.27 3.98
N HIS A 3 -19.46 0.20 3.02
CA HIS A 3 -19.09 0.20 1.61
C HIS A 3 -18.04 1.30 1.37
N TRP A 4 -16.76 0.94 1.42
CA TRP A 4 -15.66 1.89 1.24
C TRP A 4 -15.53 2.27 -0.25
N SER A 5 -15.81 3.52 -0.59
CA SER A 5 -15.77 4.03 -1.97
C SER A 5 -14.41 4.63 -2.33
N ILE A 6 -14.15 4.80 -3.64
CA ILE A 6 -12.98 5.51 -4.16
C ILE A 6 -12.93 6.97 -3.65
N GLN A 7 -14.08 7.60 -3.40
CA GLN A 7 -14.12 8.94 -2.83
C GLN A 7 -13.60 8.97 -1.38
N ASN A 8 -13.87 7.92 -0.60
CA ASN A 8 -13.36 7.79 0.76
C ASN A 8 -11.83 7.59 0.80
N ASP A 9 -11.25 6.98 -0.23
CA ASP A 9 -9.78 6.86 -0.36
C ASP A 9 -9.08 8.21 -0.45
N LYS A 10 -9.78 9.25 -0.93
CA LYS A 10 -9.23 10.61 -1.00
C LYS A 10 -9.18 11.30 0.36
N LEU A 11 -9.98 10.87 1.34
CA LEU A 11 -9.96 11.36 2.71
C LEU A 11 -8.76 10.82 3.47
N SER A 12 -8.46 9.52 3.28
CA SER A 12 -7.18 8.96 3.68
C SER A 12 -6.77 7.78 2.81
N VAL A 13 -5.65 7.95 2.11
CA VAL A 13 -5.04 6.89 1.28
C VAL A 13 -4.53 5.77 2.19
N THR A 14 -3.95 6.12 3.34
CA THR A 14 -3.48 5.15 4.33
C THR A 14 -4.62 4.25 4.84
N VAL A 15 -5.80 4.81 5.14
CA VAL A 15 -6.96 4.00 5.53
C VAL A 15 -7.45 3.16 4.34
N GLY A 16 -7.49 3.71 3.13
CA GLY A 16 -7.85 2.99 1.91
C GLY A 16 -6.95 1.79 1.60
N ILE A 17 -5.64 1.91 1.82
CA ILE A 17 -4.67 0.81 1.73
C ILE A 17 -4.97 -0.24 2.81
N ASN A 18 -5.08 0.18 4.07
CA ASN A 18 -5.30 -0.75 5.19
C ASN A 18 -6.61 -1.54 5.05
N HIS A 19 -7.68 -0.90 4.57
CA HIS A 19 -8.97 -1.54 4.32
C HIS A 19 -8.86 -2.63 3.25
N ARG A 20 -8.18 -2.34 2.13
CA ARG A 20 -7.94 -3.34 1.06
C ARG A 20 -7.02 -4.47 1.52
N LEU A 21 -5.98 -4.18 2.30
CA LEU A 21 -5.12 -5.20 2.90
C LEU A 21 -5.93 -6.13 3.81
N TRP A 22 -6.87 -5.58 4.56
CA TRP A 22 -7.77 -6.35 5.39
C TRP A 22 -8.67 -7.26 4.54
N ILE A 23 -9.36 -6.73 3.53
CA ILE A 23 -10.20 -7.52 2.59
C ILE A 23 -9.39 -8.68 1.98
N LEU A 24 -8.21 -8.39 1.44
CA LEU A 24 -7.37 -9.37 0.78
C LEU A 24 -6.93 -10.50 1.73
N ARG A 25 -6.67 -10.17 3.00
CA ARG A 25 -6.36 -11.17 4.03
C ARG A 25 -7.57 -12.01 4.43
N GLN A 26 -8.78 -11.44 4.46
CA GLN A 26 -10.02 -12.20 4.71
C GLN A 26 -10.27 -13.23 3.59
N GLN A 27 -9.84 -12.94 2.37
CA GLN A 27 -9.87 -13.85 1.23
C GLN A 27 -8.76 -14.91 1.28
N GLY A 28 -7.97 -14.98 2.34
CA GLY A 28 -6.88 -15.95 2.47
C GLY A 28 -5.71 -15.66 1.53
N MET A 29 -5.51 -14.42 1.12
CA MET A 29 -4.40 -14.03 0.24
C MET A 29 -3.31 -13.29 1.01
N LEU A 30 -2.09 -13.32 0.48
CA LEU A 30 -0.93 -12.56 0.93
C LEU A 30 -0.70 -11.38 -0.02
N PRO A 31 -0.61 -10.14 0.49
CA PRO A 31 -0.36 -8.97 -0.36
C PRO A 31 1.06 -9.00 -0.92
N THR A 32 1.21 -8.66 -2.20
CA THR A 32 2.48 -8.67 -2.93
C THR A 32 2.87 -7.31 -3.49
N LEU A 33 1.90 -6.44 -3.80
CA LEU A 33 2.14 -5.11 -4.34
C LEU A 33 0.99 -4.18 -3.99
N ILE A 34 1.28 -2.94 -3.63
CA ILE A 34 0.29 -1.87 -3.48
C ILE A 34 0.51 -0.88 -4.62
N ARG A 35 -0.51 -0.64 -5.43
CA ARG A 35 -0.45 0.22 -6.61
C ARG A 35 -1.32 1.45 -6.37
N LEU A 36 -0.73 2.63 -6.58
CA LEU A 36 -1.38 3.91 -6.39
C LEU A 36 -1.45 4.65 -7.73
N GLY A 37 -2.67 5.04 -8.10
CA GLY A 37 -2.88 5.97 -9.20
C GLY A 37 -2.23 7.33 -8.95
N LYS A 38 -2.14 8.17 -9.99
CA LYS A 38 -1.49 9.49 -9.92
C LYS A 38 -2.02 10.39 -8.80
N GLU A 39 -3.35 10.48 -8.66
CA GLU A 39 -3.96 11.31 -7.62
C GLU A 39 -3.69 10.76 -6.21
N HIS A 40 -3.85 9.45 -6.03
CA HIS A 40 -3.65 8.76 -4.75
C HIS A 40 -2.18 8.76 -4.33
N THR A 41 -1.25 8.71 -5.28
CA THR A 41 0.19 8.88 -5.02
C THR A 41 0.47 10.26 -4.43
N ARG A 42 -0.09 11.32 -5.02
CA ARG A 42 0.07 12.69 -4.50
C ARG A 42 -0.50 12.83 -3.09
N LEU A 43 -1.71 12.30 -2.86
CA LEU A 43 -2.36 12.35 -1.55
C LEU A 43 -1.58 11.54 -0.51
N PHE A 44 -1.10 10.35 -0.87
CA PHE A 44 -0.30 9.49 -0.02
C PHE A 44 0.96 10.19 0.49
N TRP A 45 1.70 10.87 -0.38
CA TRP A 45 2.88 11.61 0.03
C TRP A 45 2.54 12.86 0.83
N LYS A 46 1.42 13.53 0.50
CA LYS A 46 0.94 14.68 1.26
C LYS A 46 0.62 14.32 2.71
N GLU A 47 0.00 13.16 2.96
CA GLU A 47 -0.23 12.63 4.32
C GLU A 47 1.06 12.47 5.12
N ARG A 48 2.19 12.31 4.42
CA ARG A 48 3.54 12.11 5.00
C ARG A 48 4.36 13.40 5.07
N GLY A 49 3.75 14.54 4.75
CA GLY A 49 4.39 15.85 4.74
C GLY A 49 5.23 16.13 3.48
N LEU A 50 4.99 15.40 2.39
CA LEU A 50 5.78 15.46 1.18
C LEU A 50 4.93 15.82 -0.04
N TRP A 51 5.46 16.68 -0.89
CA TRP A 51 4.79 17.11 -2.13
C TRP A 51 5.24 16.31 -3.37
N TYR A 52 6.17 15.38 -3.18
CA TYR A 52 6.81 14.60 -4.24
C TYR A 52 7.16 13.19 -3.75
N ILE A 53 7.42 12.27 -4.69
CA ILE A 53 7.90 10.92 -4.40
C ILE A 53 9.41 11.00 -4.13
N PRO A 54 9.90 10.71 -2.91
CA PRO A 54 11.34 10.70 -2.66
C PRO A 54 12.02 9.56 -3.41
N LYS A 55 13.21 9.83 -3.97
CA LYS A 55 14.02 8.83 -4.69
C LYS A 55 14.96 8.02 -3.77
N GLY A 56 14.78 8.10 -2.46
CA GLY A 56 15.68 7.52 -1.48
C GLY A 56 15.13 7.63 -0.06
N PRO A 57 15.81 7.04 0.94
CA PRO A 57 15.35 7.05 2.32
C PRO A 57 15.23 8.49 2.80
N ARG A 58 14.07 8.82 3.36
CA ARG A 58 13.78 10.16 3.84
C ARG A 58 12.97 10.09 5.13
N ARG A 59 13.26 11.01 6.04
CA ARG A 59 12.44 11.18 7.24
C ARG A 59 11.04 11.60 6.81
N ILE A 60 10.06 10.80 7.19
CA ILE A 60 8.63 11.04 6.98
C ILE A 60 7.92 11.13 8.32
N ILE A 61 6.75 11.74 8.33
CA ILE A 61 5.97 11.97 9.55
C ILE A 61 5.30 10.67 10.05
N SER A 62 5.14 9.67 9.18
CA SER A 62 4.47 8.41 9.51
C SER A 62 5.46 7.23 9.65
N GLY A 63 5.13 6.29 10.53
CA GLY A 63 5.94 5.08 10.79
C GLY A 63 5.50 3.84 10.02
N ASP A 64 4.75 4.01 8.95
CA ASP A 64 4.11 2.93 8.17
C ASP A 64 4.73 2.71 6.78
N VAL A 65 5.71 3.52 6.39
CA VAL A 65 6.43 3.41 5.11
C VAL A 65 7.92 3.31 5.35
N PHE A 66 8.56 2.39 4.63
CA PHE A 66 9.94 1.98 4.84
C PHE A 66 10.67 1.98 3.50
N TRP A 67 11.93 2.40 3.50
CA TRP A 67 12.78 2.31 2.33
C TRP A 67 13.43 0.92 2.28
N ASP A 68 13.25 0.21 1.18
CA ASP A 68 13.96 -1.05 0.87
C ASP A 68 15.27 -0.70 0.16
N GLU A 69 16.39 -0.78 0.89
CA GLU A 69 17.72 -0.47 0.36
C GLU A 69 18.15 -1.44 -0.73
N VAL A 70 17.74 -2.71 -0.63
CA VAL A 70 18.15 -3.77 -1.58
C VAL A 70 17.52 -3.54 -2.95
N ASN A 71 16.23 -3.21 -2.97
CA ASN A 71 15.48 -3.01 -4.21
C ASN A 71 15.28 -1.52 -4.56
N SER A 72 15.84 -0.60 -3.79
CA SER A 72 15.74 0.85 -3.96
C SER A 72 14.30 1.35 -4.19
N ARG A 73 13.38 0.92 -3.33
CA ARG A 73 11.95 1.23 -3.46
C ARG A 73 11.29 1.49 -2.12
N TRP A 74 10.15 2.17 -2.15
CA TRP A 74 9.32 2.35 -0.97
C TRP A 74 8.42 1.15 -0.75
N CYS A 75 8.31 0.74 0.50
CA CYS A 75 7.47 -0.35 0.95
C CYS A 75 6.55 0.11 2.07
N TYR A 76 5.40 -0.55 2.19
CA TYR A 76 4.38 -0.26 3.18
C TYR A 76 4.33 -1.35 4.25
N SER A 77 4.14 -0.91 5.50
CA SER A 77 4.14 -1.70 6.72
C SER A 77 5.44 -2.44 7.02
N LYS A 78 5.56 -2.97 8.24
CA LYS A 78 6.70 -3.82 8.65
C LYS A 78 6.87 -5.09 7.79
N ARG A 79 5.87 -5.45 6.98
CA ARG A 79 5.95 -6.59 6.05
C ARG A 79 6.63 -6.25 4.72
N MET A 80 7.10 -5.01 4.56
CA MET A 80 7.84 -4.55 3.38
C MET A 80 7.08 -4.80 2.06
N ILE A 81 5.78 -4.51 2.03
CA ILE A 81 4.97 -4.69 0.81
C ILE A 81 5.33 -3.56 -0.16
N PRO A 82 5.86 -3.84 -1.36
CA PRO A 82 6.27 -2.80 -2.31
C PRO A 82 5.13 -1.84 -2.68
N LEU A 83 5.47 -0.57 -2.90
CA LEU A 83 4.58 0.46 -3.42
C LEU A 83 4.96 0.81 -4.86
N GLU A 84 3.99 0.76 -5.76
CA GLU A 84 4.08 1.31 -7.11
C GLU A 84 3.30 2.62 -7.17
N PHE A 85 3.97 3.68 -7.60
CA PHE A 85 3.45 5.04 -7.64
C PHE A 85 3.15 5.50 -9.06
N ASN A 86 2.17 6.38 -9.20
CA ASN A 86 1.72 6.95 -10.47
C ASN A 86 1.36 5.89 -11.51
N ASP A 87 0.74 4.80 -11.07
CA ASP A 87 0.33 3.74 -11.98
C ASP A 87 -0.70 4.26 -13.00
N PRO A 88 -0.42 4.18 -14.32
CA PRO A 88 -1.32 4.70 -15.34
C PRO A 88 -2.59 3.85 -15.52
N LEU A 89 -2.59 2.59 -15.06
CA LEU A 89 -3.70 1.66 -15.21
C LEU A 89 -4.71 1.76 -14.07
N ILE A 90 -4.41 2.51 -13.00
CA ILE A 90 -5.22 2.59 -11.79
C ILE A 90 -5.53 4.04 -11.47
N TYR A 91 -6.80 4.37 -11.28
CA TYR A 91 -7.21 5.70 -10.78
C TYR A 91 -7.09 5.80 -9.24
N GLY A 92 -7.34 4.67 -8.56
CA GLY A 92 -7.46 4.55 -7.11
C GLY A 92 -6.28 3.90 -6.40
N ILE A 93 -6.61 3.01 -5.47
CA ILE A 93 -5.70 2.10 -4.78
C ILE A 93 -6.05 0.68 -5.24
N ALA A 94 -5.04 -0.08 -5.67
CA ALA A 94 -5.17 -1.51 -5.88
C ALA A 94 -4.13 -2.26 -5.05
N ILE A 95 -4.46 -3.48 -4.66
CA ILE A 95 -3.54 -4.36 -3.95
C ILE A 95 -3.55 -5.70 -4.66
N GLU A 96 -2.37 -6.11 -5.09
CA GLU A 96 -2.14 -7.44 -5.64
C GLU A 96 -1.85 -8.41 -4.51
N GLY A 97 -2.21 -9.67 -4.72
CA GLY A 97 -1.88 -10.71 -3.78
C GLY A 97 -1.89 -12.09 -4.40
N ILE A 98 -1.26 -13.01 -3.69
CA ILE A 98 -1.20 -14.43 -4.04
C ILE A 98 -1.97 -15.24 -2.99
N PRO A 99 -2.54 -16.41 -3.35
CA PRO A 99 -3.13 -17.31 -2.37
C PRO A 99 -2.14 -17.65 -1.26
N LYS A 100 -2.57 -17.57 0.00
CA LYS A 100 -1.74 -17.97 1.13
C LYS A 100 -1.52 -19.49 1.07
N PRO A 101 -0.28 -19.98 1.16
CA PRO A 101 -0.04 -21.42 1.16
C PRO A 101 -0.76 -22.08 2.34
N PRO A 102 -1.28 -23.30 2.16
CA PRO A 102 -1.92 -24.03 3.24
C PRO A 102 -0.94 -24.19 4.39
N LYS A 103 -1.39 -23.99 5.63
CA LYS A 103 -0.57 -24.27 6.81
C LYS A 103 -0.20 -25.75 6.78
N LYS A 104 1.09 -26.08 6.69
CA LYS A 104 1.55 -27.46 6.97
C LYS A 104 1.12 -27.78 8.39
N LYS A 105 0.29 -28.81 8.57
CA LYS A 105 0.05 -29.40 9.89
C LYS A 105 1.38 -30.00 10.32
N SER A 106 2.03 -29.41 11.33
CA SER A 106 3.09 -30.13 12.04
C SER A 106 2.45 -31.38 12.63
N THR A 107 2.95 -32.54 12.18
CA THR A 107 2.66 -33.84 12.78
C THR A 107 3.62 -34.03 13.95
#